data_AF-A0A8S3RMK0-F1
#
_entry.id   AF-A0A8S3RMK0-F1
#
_cell.length_a   1.000
_cell.length_b   1.000
_cell.length_c   1.000
_cell.angle_alpha   90.00
_cell.angle_beta   90.00
_cell.angle_gamma   90.00
#
_symmetry.space_group_name_H-M   'P 1'
#
loop_
_entity.id
_entity.type
_entity.pdbx_description
1 polymer ?
#
loop_
_entity_poly.entity_id
_entity_poly.type
_entity_poly.pdbx_seq_one_letter_code
_entity_poly.pdbx_strand_id
1 'polypeptide(L)'
;MEDDAIELKWRSMKTNLIFTGIQFQPEENTKDKLNSFIKQKLKIDKRVNFDKEIVLKNGYKLKETQFGVKEQFPKEIEQQRKPLYPVAKQARKEKRKVRMVRDKLYIDGDLYKPNTKGDGNENIHDVLSFIQQRNITQQYERSTNEPQLSQLPRVQTIFDYQTVKNSDDSIEEIPNN
;
A
#
# COMPACT_ATOMS: atom_id res chain seq x y z
N MET A 1 -18.05 -16.04 8.39
CA MET A 1 -17.37 -17.36 8.47
C MET A 1 -15.90 -17.26 8.08
N GLU A 2 -15.55 -16.86 6.84
CA GLU A 2 -14.13 -16.77 6.43
C GLU A 2 -13.38 -15.63 7.15
N ASP A 3 -14.01 -14.47 7.34
CA ASP A 3 -13.42 -13.37 8.12
C ASP A 3 -13.16 -13.73 9.59
N ASP A 4 -14.04 -14.54 10.19
CA ASP A 4 -13.91 -14.99 11.58
C ASP A 4 -12.71 -15.95 11.74
N ALA A 5 -12.51 -16.83 10.75
CA ALA A 5 -11.37 -17.73 10.71
C ALA A 5 -10.04 -16.96 10.52
N ILE A 6 -10.03 -15.96 9.63
CA ILE A 6 -8.86 -15.08 9.43
C ILE A 6 -8.56 -14.29 10.71
N GLU A 7 -9.59 -13.77 11.40
CA GLU A 7 -9.43 -13.05 12.65
C GLU A 7 -8.85 -13.94 13.75
N LEU A 8 -9.36 -15.16 13.91
CA LEU A 8 -8.86 -16.10 14.90
C LEU A 8 -7.39 -16.46 14.64
N LYS A 9 -7.03 -16.72 13.37
CA LYS A 9 -5.65 -16.99 12.93
C LYS A 9 -4.74 -15.80 13.22
N TRP A 10 -5.19 -14.57 12.93
CA TRP A 10 -4.44 -13.37 13.26
C TRP A 10 -4.23 -13.19 14.75
N ARG A 11 -5.26 -13.38 15.58
CA ARG A 11 -5.16 -13.29 17.05
C ARG A 11 -4.15 -14.30 17.59
N SER A 12 -4.16 -15.52 17.08
CA SER A 12 -3.19 -16.57 17.42
C SER A 12 -1.75 -16.21 17.02
N MET A 13 -1.58 -15.56 15.86
CA MET A 13 -0.26 -15.15 15.36
C MET A 13 0.22 -13.79 15.89
N LYS A 14 -0.58 -13.09 16.72
CA LYS A 14 -0.34 -11.69 17.08
C LYS A 14 1.01 -11.46 17.77
N THR A 15 1.56 -12.46 18.45
CA THR A 15 2.84 -12.38 19.17
C THR A 15 4.03 -12.83 18.31
N ASN A 16 3.79 -13.35 17.11
CA ASN A 16 4.83 -13.93 16.29
C ASN A 16 5.66 -12.86 15.57
N LEU A 17 6.96 -13.13 15.49
CA LEU A 17 7.94 -12.31 14.81
C LEU A 17 8.68 -13.12 13.76
N ILE A 18 8.91 -12.50 12.61
CA ILE A 18 9.78 -13.04 11.57
C ILE A 18 11.11 -12.30 11.64
N PHE A 19 12.18 -13.06 11.87
CA PHE A 19 13.56 -12.60 11.77
C PHE A 19 14.12 -12.97 10.41
N THR A 20 14.73 -12.02 9.70
CA THR A 20 15.33 -12.22 8.37
C THR A 20 16.82 -11.92 8.41
N GLY A 21 17.58 -12.57 7.52
CA GLY A 21 19.03 -12.37 7.40
C GLY A 21 19.87 -13.15 8.43
N ILE A 22 19.23 -13.96 9.27
CA ILE A 22 19.91 -14.88 10.20
C ILE A 22 20.25 -16.15 9.43
N GLN A 23 21.54 -16.44 9.28
CA GLN A 23 22.00 -17.66 8.60
C GLN A 23 21.68 -18.90 9.44
N PHE A 24 21.21 -19.96 8.81
CA PHE A 24 20.96 -21.25 9.46
C PHE A 24 22.23 -22.11 9.45
N GLN A 25 22.47 -22.83 10.55
CA GLN A 25 23.51 -23.85 10.65
C GLN A 25 22.87 -25.15 11.21
N PRO A 26 23.16 -26.34 10.64
CA PRO A 26 22.44 -27.58 10.94
C PRO A 26 22.46 -28.04 12.42
N GLU A 27 23.48 -27.65 13.18
CA GLU A 27 23.68 -28.10 14.58
C GLU A 27 23.48 -26.98 15.60
N GLU A 28 22.96 -25.84 15.19
CA GLU A 28 22.90 -24.66 16.04
C GLU A 28 21.66 -24.61 16.91
N ASN A 29 21.86 -24.23 18.18
CA ASN A 29 20.76 -23.89 19.05
C ASN A 29 20.12 -22.56 18.59
N THR A 30 19.00 -22.67 17.89
CA THR A 30 18.27 -21.52 17.34
C THR A 30 17.84 -20.54 18.45
N LYS A 31 17.48 -21.03 19.64
CA LYS A 31 17.07 -20.20 20.77
C LYS A 31 18.23 -19.36 21.28
N ASP A 32 19.41 -19.94 21.41
CA ASP A 32 20.60 -19.22 21.90
C ASP A 32 21.15 -18.26 20.85
N LYS A 33 21.10 -18.63 19.57
CA LYS A 33 21.39 -17.70 18.47
C LYS A 33 20.47 -16.50 18.49
N LEU A 34 19.16 -16.74 18.63
CA LEU A 34 18.16 -15.68 18.68
C LEU A 34 18.36 -14.79 19.91
N ASN A 35 18.59 -15.38 21.09
CA ASN A 35 18.89 -14.63 22.32
C ASN A 35 20.14 -13.76 22.15
N SER A 36 21.20 -14.32 21.55
CA SER A 36 22.44 -13.59 21.28
C SER A 36 22.20 -12.45 20.29
N PHE A 37 21.42 -12.69 19.24
CA PHE A 37 21.02 -11.68 18.27
C PHE A 37 20.25 -10.53 18.95
N ILE A 38 19.24 -10.83 19.75
CA ILE A 38 18.43 -9.83 20.47
C ILE A 38 19.32 -9.01 21.42
N LYS A 39 20.18 -9.67 22.18
CA LYS A 39 21.07 -9.00 23.13
C LYS A 39 22.09 -8.10 22.42
N GLN A 40 22.74 -8.59 21.36
CA GLN A 40 23.82 -7.88 20.70
C GLN A 40 23.30 -6.80 19.74
N LYS A 41 22.30 -7.12 18.92
CA LYS A 41 21.82 -6.24 17.85
C LYS A 41 20.70 -5.32 18.32
N LEU A 42 19.78 -5.80 19.15
CA LEU A 42 18.68 -4.98 19.67
C LEU A 42 19.00 -4.33 21.02
N LYS A 43 20.06 -4.78 21.71
CA LYS A 43 20.46 -4.30 23.05
C LYS A 43 19.34 -4.49 24.09
N ILE A 44 18.59 -5.60 23.98
CA ILE A 44 17.55 -6.00 24.93
C ILE A 44 18.14 -7.08 25.83
N ASP A 45 18.13 -6.86 27.14
CA ASP A 45 18.61 -7.86 28.11
C ASP A 45 17.62 -9.03 28.20
N LYS A 46 18.14 -10.26 28.34
CA LYS A 46 17.36 -11.49 28.52
C LYS A 46 16.46 -11.46 29.76
N ARG A 47 16.78 -10.58 30.73
CA ARG A 47 15.96 -10.36 31.94
C ARG A 47 14.65 -9.60 31.65
N VAL A 48 14.59 -8.85 30.55
CA VAL A 48 13.36 -8.20 30.10
C VAL A 48 12.54 -9.24 29.37
N ASN A 49 11.25 -9.34 29.72
CA ASN A 49 10.35 -10.27 29.04
C ASN A 49 10.41 -10.02 27.53
N PHE A 50 10.46 -11.09 26.74
CA PHE A 50 10.61 -11.02 25.28
C PHE A 50 9.28 -10.60 24.65
N ASP A 51 8.89 -9.36 24.88
CA ASP A 51 7.64 -8.81 24.39
C ASP A 51 7.84 -8.29 22.97
N LYS A 52 6.94 -8.72 22.09
CA LYS A 52 6.94 -8.34 20.68
C LYS A 52 7.11 -6.83 20.47
N GLU A 53 6.40 -6.01 21.25
CA GLU A 53 6.43 -4.56 21.13
C GLU A 53 7.82 -3.98 21.42
N ILE A 54 8.53 -4.53 22.41
CA ILE A 54 9.88 -4.11 22.77
C ILE A 54 10.84 -4.42 21.63
N VAL A 55 10.71 -5.62 21.04
CA VAL A 55 11.55 -6.06 19.91
C VAL A 55 11.33 -5.16 18.69
N LEU A 56 10.07 -4.90 18.33
CA LEU A 56 9.73 -4.04 17.19
C LEU A 56 10.17 -2.60 17.42
N LYS A 57 10.00 -2.07 18.64
CA LYS A 57 10.45 -0.72 19.01
C LYS A 57 11.96 -0.56 18.89
N ASN A 58 12.74 -1.63 19.06
CA ASN A 58 14.19 -1.61 18.89
C ASN A 58 14.64 -1.98 17.47
N GLY A 59 13.73 -2.38 16.58
CA GLY A 59 14.05 -2.80 15.22
C GLY A 59 14.76 -1.73 14.38
N TYR A 60 14.59 -0.43 14.70
CA TYR A 60 15.33 0.66 14.04
C TYR A 60 16.86 0.52 14.18
N LYS A 61 17.34 -0.17 15.22
CA LYS A 61 18.79 -0.44 15.42
C LYS A 61 19.37 -1.39 14.37
N LEU A 62 18.51 -2.10 13.65
CA LEU A 62 18.91 -2.99 12.55
C LEU A 62 19.00 -2.26 11.21
N LYS A 63 18.70 -0.96 11.17
CA LYS A 63 18.88 -0.14 9.97
C LYS A 63 20.35 -0.25 9.50
N GLU A 64 20.54 -0.35 8.19
CA GLU A 64 21.87 -0.51 7.54
C GLU A 64 22.54 -1.86 7.80
N THR A 65 21.83 -2.83 8.38
CA THR A 65 22.30 -4.22 8.50
C THR A 65 21.54 -5.14 7.54
N GLN A 66 22.06 -6.36 7.32
CA GLN A 66 21.36 -7.42 6.57
C GLN A 66 20.17 -8.02 7.32
N PHE A 67 19.97 -7.64 8.59
CA PHE A 67 18.97 -8.24 9.45
C PHE A 67 17.67 -7.44 9.43
N GLY A 68 16.56 -8.15 9.59
CA GLY A 68 15.24 -7.53 9.70
C GLY A 68 14.38 -8.23 10.74
N VAL A 69 13.48 -7.47 11.35
CA VAL A 69 12.45 -8.00 12.24
C VAL A 69 11.12 -7.39 11.86
N LYS A 70 10.11 -8.23 11.64
CA LYS A 70 8.74 -7.80 11.34
C LYS A 70 7.72 -8.69 12.02
N GLU A 71 6.52 -8.17 12.20
CA GLU A 71 5.38 -8.96 12.63
C GLU A 71 5.01 -10.00 11.56
N GLN A 72 4.63 -11.19 12.02
CA GLN A 72 4.06 -12.21 11.15
C GLN A 72 2.56 -11.96 10.96
N PHE A 73 2.07 -12.09 9.73
CA PHE A 73 0.64 -12.02 9.43
C PHE A 73 0.19 -13.30 8.72
N PRO A 74 -1.09 -13.67 8.86
CA PRO A 74 -1.72 -14.63 7.96
C PRO A 74 -1.53 -14.22 6.49
N LYS A 75 -1.41 -15.21 5.60
CA LYS A 75 -1.17 -15.00 4.16
C LYS A 75 -2.22 -14.10 3.53
N GLU A 76 -3.47 -14.26 3.96
CA GLU A 76 -4.64 -13.52 3.50
C GLU A 76 -4.48 -12.02 3.80
N ILE A 77 -3.99 -11.68 5.00
CA ILE A 77 -3.69 -10.29 5.38
C ILE A 77 -2.46 -9.77 4.63
N GLU A 78 -1.42 -10.58 4.42
CA GLU A 78 -0.25 -10.15 3.64
C GLU A 78 -0.62 -9.82 2.19
N GLN A 79 -1.52 -10.61 1.58
CA GLN A 79 -2.04 -10.36 0.24
C GLN A 79 -2.80 -9.03 0.17
N GLN A 80 -3.68 -8.75 1.13
CA GLN A 80 -4.41 -7.47 1.20
C GLN A 80 -3.48 -6.27 1.42
N ARG A 81 -2.36 -6.44 2.13
CA ARG A 81 -1.37 -5.37 2.33
C ARG A 81 -0.50 -5.10 1.11
N LYS A 82 -0.28 -6.11 0.26
CA LYS A 82 0.59 -6.02 -0.92
C LYS A 82 0.29 -4.78 -1.79
N PRO A 83 -0.97 -4.51 -2.20
CA PRO A 83 -1.31 -3.33 -2.99
C PRO A 83 -1.18 -2.00 -2.23
N LEU A 84 -1.13 -2.02 -0.89
CA LEU A 84 -1.02 -0.82 -0.06
C LEU A 84 0.42 -0.32 0.11
N TYR A 85 1.43 -1.20 -0.08
CA TYR A 85 2.84 -0.81 0.08
C TYR A 85 3.30 0.30 -0.87
N PRO A 86 2.96 0.29 -2.19
CA PRO A 86 3.30 1.37 -3.10
C PRO A 86 2.73 2.72 -2.65
N VAL A 87 1.45 2.75 -2.26
CA VAL A 87 0.76 3.95 -1.77
C VAL A 87 1.42 4.45 -0.47
N ALA A 88 1.69 3.55 0.47
CA ALA A 88 2.37 3.87 1.71
C ALA A 88 3.79 4.42 1.49
N LYS A 89 4.53 3.86 0.52
CA LYS A 89 5.87 4.34 0.16
C LYS A 89 5.82 5.75 -0.44
N GLN A 90 4.85 6.01 -1.31
CA GLN A 90 4.64 7.33 -1.89
C GLN A 90 4.26 8.37 -0.82
N ALA A 91 3.30 8.07 0.04
CA ALA A 91 2.89 8.96 1.13
C ALA A 91 4.05 9.27 2.11
N ARG A 92 4.92 8.29 2.39
CA ARG A 92 6.16 8.54 3.16
C ARG A 92 7.14 9.44 2.43
N LYS A 93 7.28 9.31 1.11
CA LYS A 93 8.12 10.20 0.28
C LYS A 93 7.60 11.65 0.33
N GLU A 94 6.29 11.81 0.37
CA GLU A 94 5.59 13.09 0.55
C GLU A 94 5.58 13.58 2.01
N LYS A 95 6.33 12.94 2.92
CA LYS A 95 6.42 13.26 4.36
C LYS A 95 5.08 13.23 5.10
N ARG A 96 4.08 12.51 4.59
CA ARG A 96 2.78 12.31 5.24
C ARG A 96 2.86 11.26 6.35
N LYS A 97 1.98 11.34 7.34
CA LYS A 97 1.95 10.41 8.47
C LYS A 97 1.26 9.11 8.04
N VAL A 98 2.04 8.07 7.81
CA VAL A 98 1.54 6.77 7.36
C VAL A 98 1.51 5.76 8.50
N ARG A 99 0.35 5.14 8.75
CA ARG A 99 0.18 4.03 9.71
C ARG A 99 -0.51 2.87 9.03
N MET A 100 0.06 1.66 9.10
CA MET A 100 -0.56 0.45 8.59
C MET A 100 -0.98 -0.43 9.77
N VAL A 101 -2.25 -0.83 9.81
CA VAL A 101 -2.83 -1.62 10.89
C VAL A 101 -3.56 -2.80 10.27
N ARG A 102 -3.12 -4.03 10.57
CA ARG A 102 -3.64 -5.26 9.94
C ARG A 102 -3.54 -5.13 8.40
N ASP A 103 -4.67 -5.06 7.72
CA ASP A 103 -4.88 -4.92 6.29
C ASP A 103 -5.20 -3.48 5.85
N LYS A 104 -5.25 -2.52 6.78
CA LYS A 104 -5.71 -1.15 6.53
C LYS A 104 -4.56 -0.15 6.55
N LEU A 105 -4.58 0.77 5.59
CA LEU A 105 -3.65 1.88 5.50
C LEU A 105 -4.33 3.16 6.00
N TYR A 106 -3.69 3.87 6.92
CA TYR A 106 -4.11 5.18 7.39
C TYR A 106 -3.07 6.22 6.96
N ILE A 107 -3.53 7.31 6.35
CA ILE A 107 -2.68 8.43 5.92
C ILE A 107 -3.21 9.70 6.60
N ASP A 108 -2.36 10.37 7.36
CA ASP A 108 -2.69 11.54 8.21
C ASP A 108 -3.80 11.31 9.23
N GLY A 109 -4.10 10.05 9.53
CA GLY A 109 -5.17 9.65 10.45
C GLY A 109 -6.37 9.03 9.76
N ASP A 110 -6.54 9.28 8.46
CA ASP A 110 -7.70 8.83 7.70
C ASP A 110 -7.47 7.49 7.02
N LEU A 111 -8.49 6.63 7.04
CA LEU A 111 -8.45 5.34 6.36
C LEU A 111 -8.37 5.56 4.84
N TYR A 112 -7.27 5.11 4.24
CA TYR A 112 -7.11 5.09 2.80
C TYR A 112 -8.11 4.11 2.20
N LYS A 113 -9.00 4.62 1.35
CA LYS A 113 -9.90 3.83 0.51
C LYS A 113 -9.39 3.95 -0.93
N PRO A 114 -8.97 2.87 -1.60
CA PRO A 114 -8.69 2.94 -3.02
C PRO A 114 -9.97 3.42 -3.72
N ASN A 115 -9.85 4.39 -4.63
CA ASN A 115 -11.00 5.02 -5.26
C ASN A 115 -11.63 4.01 -6.24
N THR A 116 -12.64 3.26 -5.80
CA THR A 116 -13.39 2.28 -6.60
C THR A 116 -14.41 2.98 -7.51
N LYS A 117 -13.96 3.91 -8.36
CA LYS A 117 -14.80 4.44 -9.44
C LYS A 117 -14.42 3.73 -10.74
N GLY A 118 -15.00 2.55 -10.91
CA GLY A 118 -14.84 1.71 -12.09
C GLY A 118 -15.26 0.30 -11.73
N ASP A 119 -16.31 -0.18 -12.37
CA ASP A 119 -16.96 -1.47 -12.12
C ASP A 119 -15.96 -2.62 -12.04
N GLY A 120 -16.24 -3.54 -11.12
CA GLY A 120 -15.33 -4.56 -10.66
C GLY A 120 -14.56 -5.27 -11.77
N ASN A 121 -13.28 -4.94 -11.87
CA ASN A 121 -12.19 -5.87 -12.12
C ASN A 121 -10.88 -5.17 -11.76
N GLU A 122 -10.11 -5.84 -10.92
CA GLU A 122 -8.83 -5.40 -10.36
C GLU A 122 -7.94 -4.77 -11.43
N ASN A 123 -7.40 -3.56 -11.19
CA ASN A 123 -6.27 -3.15 -11.99
C ASN A 123 -5.26 -2.25 -11.26
N ILE A 124 -4.10 -2.87 -11.04
CA ILE A 124 -2.76 -2.31 -10.82
C ILE A 124 -2.45 -1.11 -11.76
N HIS A 125 -3.24 -0.95 -12.82
CA HIS A 125 -3.21 0.11 -13.80
C HIS A 125 -3.39 1.53 -13.24
N ASP A 126 -4.13 1.74 -12.14
CA ASP A 126 -4.36 3.09 -11.58
C ASP A 126 -3.14 3.65 -10.83
N VAL A 127 -2.31 2.78 -10.26
CA VAL A 127 -1.06 3.20 -9.63
C VAL A 127 -0.01 3.52 -10.70
N LEU A 128 -0.01 2.78 -11.82
CA LEU A 128 0.92 2.98 -12.92
C LEU A 128 0.54 4.18 -13.80
N SER A 129 -0.74 4.44 -14.05
CA SER A 129 -1.21 5.63 -14.79
C SER A 129 -0.88 6.92 -14.03
N PHE A 130 -0.99 6.92 -12.70
CA PHE A 130 -0.58 8.05 -11.85
C PHE A 130 0.94 8.24 -11.80
N ILE A 131 1.73 7.16 -11.80
CA ILE A 131 3.20 7.21 -11.86
C ILE A 131 3.68 7.72 -13.23
N GLN A 132 3.00 7.34 -14.32
CA GLN A 132 3.34 7.76 -15.67
C GLN A 132 2.97 9.23 -15.93
N GLN A 133 1.82 9.70 -15.45
CA GLN A 133 1.42 11.12 -15.51
C GLN A 133 2.36 12.04 -14.71
N ARG A 134 2.84 11.61 -13.54
CA ARG A 134 3.81 12.40 -12.74
C ARG A 134 5.20 12.46 -13.35
N ASN A 135 5.63 11.44 -14.08
CA ASN A 135 6.93 11.47 -14.78
C ASN A 135 6.88 12.35 -16.04
N ILE A 136 5.75 12.38 -16.74
CA ILE A 136 5.54 13.27 -17.91
C ILE A 136 5.46 14.74 -17.46
N THR A 137 4.74 15.04 -16.37
CA THR A 137 4.59 16.41 -15.83
C THR A 137 5.92 16.98 -15.34
N GLN A 138 6.72 16.18 -14.61
CA GLN A 138 8.04 16.60 -14.14
C GLN A 138 9.10 16.74 -15.25
N GLN A 139 8.90 16.11 -16.42
CA GLN A 139 9.77 16.34 -17.59
C GLN A 139 9.38 17.62 -18.34
N TYR A 140 8.09 17.97 -18.38
CA TYR A 140 7.60 19.21 -19.01
C TYR A 140 7.99 20.48 -18.22
N GLU A 141 7.94 20.41 -16.89
CA GLU A 141 8.30 21.52 -15.98
C GLU A 141 9.81 21.80 -15.94
N ARG A 142 10.66 20.82 -16.30
CA ARG A 142 12.11 21.01 -16.41
C ARG A 142 12.55 21.57 -17.77
N SER A 143 11.66 21.59 -18.75
CA SER A 143 11.97 21.97 -20.14
C SER A 143 11.43 23.34 -20.54
N THR A 144 10.72 24.05 -19.68
CA THR A 144 10.02 25.29 -20.05
C THR A 144 10.44 26.47 -19.17
N ASN A 145 11.43 27.24 -19.65
CA ASN A 145 11.33 28.70 -19.55
C ASN A 145 10.20 29.11 -20.51
N GLU A 146 9.09 29.65 -20.00
CA GLU A 146 7.92 30.10 -20.76
C GLU A 146 8.20 31.34 -21.64
N PRO A 147 7.31 31.76 -22.59
CA PRO A 147 6.05 31.13 -23.03
C PRO A 147 5.87 31.09 -24.57
N GLN A 148 5.08 30.15 -25.11
CA GLN A 148 4.27 30.40 -26.32
C GLN A 148 2.96 29.59 -26.30
N LEU A 149 1.86 30.34 -26.20
CA LEU A 149 0.48 29.90 -26.22
C LEU A 149 0.03 29.66 -27.68
N SER A 150 0.37 28.53 -28.30
CA SER A 150 -0.26 28.17 -29.60
C SER A 150 -0.19 26.71 -30.07
N GLN A 151 0.51 25.78 -29.40
CA GLN A 151 0.56 24.39 -29.88
C GLN A 151 0.48 23.38 -28.74
N LEU A 152 -0.74 23.08 -28.27
CA LEU A 152 -1.00 21.82 -27.57
C LEU A 152 -1.58 20.82 -28.59
N PRO A 153 -1.06 19.59 -28.69
CA PRO A 153 -1.69 18.57 -29.51
C PRO A 153 -3.10 18.28 -28.97
N ARG A 154 -4.10 18.29 -29.86
CA ARG A 154 -5.45 17.80 -29.57
C ARG A 154 -5.35 16.35 -29.08
N VAL A 155 -5.43 16.15 -27.78
CA VAL A 155 -5.79 14.84 -27.23
C VAL A 155 -7.26 14.67 -27.57
N GLN A 156 -7.54 13.85 -28.58
CA GLN A 156 -8.89 13.43 -28.94
C GLN A 156 -9.49 12.75 -27.71
N THR A 157 -10.28 13.51 -26.95
CA THR A 157 -11.03 13.00 -25.81
C THR A 157 -12.24 12.31 -26.40
N ILE A 158 -12.20 10.97 -26.52
CA ILE A 158 -13.43 10.20 -26.71
C ILE A 158 -13.83 9.70 -25.33
N PHE A 159 -14.68 10.47 -24.68
CA PHE A 159 -15.66 9.99 -23.73
C PHE A 159 -16.83 10.99 -23.78
N ASP A 160 -17.78 10.70 -24.67
CA ASP A 160 -19.07 11.37 -24.66
C ASP A 160 -19.81 10.97 -23.38
N TYR A 161 -20.08 11.97 -22.54
CA TYR A 161 -21.17 11.94 -21.59
C TYR A 161 -22.00 13.19 -21.80
N GLN A 162 -23.15 13.03 -22.45
CA GLN A 162 -24.28 13.93 -22.23
C GLN A 162 -25.49 13.11 -21.79
N THR A 163 -25.76 13.24 -20.50
CA THR A 163 -27.03 13.04 -19.83
C THR A 163 -28.03 14.13 -20.26
N VAL A 164 -29.26 13.78 -20.65
CA VAL A 164 -30.49 14.48 -20.22
C VAL A 164 -31.63 13.46 -20.20
N LYS A 165 -32.45 13.59 -19.16
CA LYS A 165 -33.57 12.75 -18.76
C LYS A 165 -34.89 13.14 -19.45
N ASN A 166 -35.82 12.18 -19.43
CA ASN A 166 -37.28 12.30 -19.23
C ASN A 166 -38.20 12.59 -20.43
N SER A 167 -39.36 11.90 -20.36
CA SER A 167 -40.72 12.25 -20.82
C SER A 167 -40.93 12.30 -22.34
N ASP A 168 -42.03 11.89 -22.95
CA ASP A 168 -43.30 11.27 -22.54
C ASP A 168 -43.92 10.75 -23.85
N ASP A 169 -44.93 9.89 -23.72
CA ASP A 169 -45.83 9.45 -24.79
C ASP A 169 -46.40 10.59 -25.67
N SER A 170 -46.59 10.32 -26.96
CA SER A 170 -47.83 10.55 -27.76
C SER A 170 -47.63 11.06 -29.20
N ILE A 171 -48.04 10.21 -30.16
CA ILE A 171 -49.00 10.45 -31.27
C ILE A 171 -48.69 11.46 -32.41
N GLU A 172 -48.78 10.91 -33.64
CA GLU A 172 -49.21 11.43 -34.97
C GLU A 172 -48.69 12.76 -35.54
N GLU A 173 -48.20 12.73 -36.79
CA GLU A 173 -48.96 13.12 -38.00
C GLU A 173 -48.11 12.99 -39.29
N ILE A 174 -48.67 12.33 -40.31
CA ILE A 174 -48.35 12.46 -41.75
C ILE A 174 -49.18 13.70 -42.20
N PRO A 175 -48.80 14.63 -43.13
CA PRO A 175 -48.46 14.26 -44.52
C PRO A 175 -47.67 15.25 -45.43
N ASN A 176 -47.53 14.81 -46.69
CA ASN A 176 -47.31 15.54 -47.96
C ASN A 176 -45.88 16.05 -48.22
N ASN A 177 -45.23 15.79 -49.36
CA ASN A 177 -45.68 15.58 -50.74
C ASN A 177 -44.64 14.76 -51.51
#